data_AF-A0A3P7J6C9-F1
#
_entry.id   AF-A0A3P7J6C9-F1
#
_cell.length_a   1.000
_cell.length_b   1.000
_cell.length_c   1.000
_cell.angle_alpha   90.00
_cell.angle_beta   90.00
_cell.angle_gamma   90.00
#
_symmetry.space_group_name_H-M   'P 1'
#
loop_
_entity.id
_entity.type
_entity.pdbx_description
1 polymer ?
#
loop_
_entity_poly.entity_id
_entity_poly.type
_entity_poly.pdbx_seq_one_letter_code
_entity_poly.pdbx_strand_id
1 'polypeptide(L)'
;MLIDGIQSKVERYWRYRIAVLHGVALIFAWWVLGSSAILIARFFKPLFPRKKLLGTAVWFQLHRDLNVIALILEVLAVFFIFWQASWVWYECSYKCTLEDFSKKMHAITGMIAMVLALSQPFLAMLR
;
A
#
# COMPACT_ATOMS: atom_id res chain seq x y z
N MET A 1 -27.07 -1.12 -13.49
CA MET A 1 -28.08 -0.86 -12.43
C MET A 1 -27.80 -1.85 -11.33
N LEU A 2 -26.97 -1.46 -10.35
CA LEU A 2 -26.68 -2.32 -9.22
C LEU A 2 -27.90 -2.31 -8.30
N ILE A 3 -28.23 -3.48 -7.79
CA ILE A 3 -29.33 -3.69 -6.84
C ILE A 3 -29.01 -2.81 -5.62
N ASP A 4 -29.71 -1.68 -5.50
CA ASP A 4 -29.80 -0.86 -4.29
C ASP A 4 -30.57 -1.64 -3.20
N GLY A 5 -30.11 -2.84 -2.90
CA GLY A 5 -30.55 -3.65 -1.77
C GLY A 5 -30.03 -2.97 -0.51
N ILE A 6 -30.81 -2.01 -0.02
CA ILE A 6 -30.78 -1.33 1.28
C ILE A 6 -29.58 -1.74 2.14
N GLN A 7 -28.40 -1.13 1.88
CA GLN A 7 -27.30 -1.23 2.82
C GLN A 7 -27.74 -0.62 4.14
N SER A 8 -27.59 -1.38 5.23
CA SER A 8 -27.90 -0.86 6.55
C SER A 8 -27.02 0.34 6.88
N LYS A 9 -27.51 1.26 7.74
CA LYS A 9 -26.71 2.41 8.19
C LYS A 9 -25.36 1.97 8.79
N VAL A 10 -25.34 0.81 9.45
CA VAL A 10 -24.15 0.19 10.06
C VAL A 10 -23.16 -0.24 8.99
N GLU A 11 -23.63 -0.89 7.91
CA GLU A 11 -22.76 -1.32 6.81
C GLU A 11 -22.11 -0.12 6.11
N ARG A 12 -22.89 0.92 5.81
CA ARG A 12 -22.37 2.15 5.17
C ARG A 12 -21.30 2.82 6.04
N TYR A 13 -21.52 2.86 7.35
CA TYR A 13 -20.57 3.40 8.32
C TYR A 13 -19.23 2.66 8.30
N TRP A 14 -19.26 1.32 8.33
CA TRP A 14 -18.04 0.52 8.30
C TRP A 14 -17.31 0.61 6.96
N ARG A 15 -18.04 0.55 5.83
CA ARG A 15 -17.45 0.70 4.49
C ARG A 15 -16.74 2.04 4.33
N TYR A 16 -17.34 3.13 4.81
CA TYR A 16 -16.68 4.45 4.79
C TYR A 16 -15.38 4.45 5.62
N ARG A 17 -15.40 3.88 6.83
CA ARG A 17 -14.21 3.80 7.69
C ARG A 17 -13.09 2.98 7.08
N ILE A 18 -13.42 1.87 6.42
CA ILE A 18 -12.42 1.06 5.72
C ILE A 18 -11.75 1.87 4.60
N ALA A 19 -12.50 2.67 3.84
CA ALA A 19 -11.92 3.54 2.82
C ALA A 19 -10.98 4.60 3.41
N VAL A 20 -11.33 5.19 4.56
CA VAL A 20 -10.46 6.12 5.28
C VAL A 20 -9.20 5.41 5.80
N LEU A 21 -9.35 4.23 6.41
CA LEU A 21 -8.24 3.44 6.93
C LEU A 21 -7.28 3.00 5.82
N HIS A 22 -7.80 2.66 4.64
CA HIS A 22 -7.00 2.39 3.45
C HIS A 22 -6.10 3.58 3.11
N GLY A 23 -6.67 4.78 3.02
CA GLY A 23 -5.91 6.00 2.73
C GLY A 23 -4.83 6.30 3.79
N VAL A 24 -5.18 6.21 5.08
CA VAL A 24 -4.24 6.43 6.18
C VAL A 24 -3.11 5.39 6.17
N ALA A 25 -3.45 4.12 5.98
CA ALA A 25 -2.48 3.03 5.96
C ALA A 25 -1.49 3.16 4.80
N LEU A 26 -1.96 3.49 3.59
CA LEU A 26 -1.08 3.68 2.44
C LEU A 26 -0.20 4.92 2.56
N ILE A 27 -0.72 6.03 3.10
CA ILE A 27 0.11 7.22 3.36
C ILE A 27 1.21 6.86 4.37
N PHE A 28 0.87 6.18 5.46
CA PHE A 28 1.85 5.79 6.46
C PHE A 28 2.90 4.81 5.90
N ALA A 29 2.47 3.79 5.16
CA ALA A 29 3.36 2.82 4.54
C ALA A 29 4.34 3.47 3.57
N TRP A 30 3.87 4.32 2.65
CA TRP A 30 4.71 4.93 1.63
C TRP A 30 5.55 6.10 2.16
N TRP A 31 4.87 7.09 2.74
CA TRP A 31 5.53 8.34 3.10
C TRP A 31 6.37 8.22 4.37
N VAL A 32 5.98 7.35 5.30
CA VAL A 32 6.73 7.19 6.56
C VAL A 32 7.68 6.02 6.47
N LEU A 33 7.18 4.79 6.28
CA LEU A 33 8.02 3.60 6.35
C LEU A 33 8.95 3.49 5.14
N GLY A 34 8.41 3.55 3.92
CA GLY A 34 9.19 3.45 2.68
C GLY A 34 10.25 4.54 2.55
N SER A 35 9.87 5.80 2.79
CA SER A 35 10.83 6.93 2.77
C SER A 35 11.92 6.76 3.83
N SER A 36 11.58 6.33 5.05
CA SER A 36 12.57 6.05 6.10
C SER A 36 13.53 4.93 5.69
N ALA A 37 13.02 3.86 5.07
CA ALA A 37 13.85 2.76 4.59
C ALA A 37 14.87 3.23 3.54
N ILE A 38 14.48 4.13 2.63
CA ILE A 38 15.38 4.73 1.62
C ILE A 38 16.47 5.57 2.31
N LEU A 39 16.09 6.41 3.27
CA LEU A 39 17.04 7.27 4.00
C LEU A 39 18.06 6.43 4.80
N ILE A 40 17.61 5.36 5.46
CA ILE A 40 18.50 4.44 6.18
C ILE A 40 19.50 3.79 5.23
N ALA A 41 19.05 3.28 4.07
CA ALA A 41 19.94 2.67 3.09
C ALA A 41 20.99 3.64 2.53
N ARG A 42 20.67 4.94 2.48
CA ARG A 42 21.58 5.98 1.99
C ARG A 42 22.57 6.47 3.04
N PHE A 43 22.09 6.76 4.25
CA PHE A 43 22.87 7.51 5.25
C PHE A 43 23.38 6.66 6.41
N PHE A 44 22.80 5.49 6.69
CA PHE A 44 23.12 4.73 7.90
C PHE A 44 24.23 3.69 7.71
N LYS A 45 24.69 3.49 6.46
CA LYS A 45 25.82 2.61 6.14
C LYS A 45 27.08 2.86 6.99
N PRO A 46 27.57 4.11 7.15
CA PRO A 46 28.79 4.37 7.94
C PRO A 46 28.58 4.44 9.46
N LEU A 47 27.33 4.48 9.96
CA LEU A 47 27.06 4.69 11.39
C LEU A 47 27.41 3.46 12.25
N PHE A 48 27.28 2.25 11.70
CA PHE A 48 27.43 1.00 12.45
C PHE A 48 28.36 0.00 11.76
N PRO A 49 29.63 0.35 11.47
CA PRO A 49 30.50 -0.45 10.62
C PRO A 49 30.90 -1.80 11.24
N ARG A 50 30.88 -1.90 12.59
CA ARG A 50 31.29 -3.10 13.34
C ARG A 50 30.13 -3.81 14.04
N LYS A 51 28.91 -3.27 13.97
CA LYS A 51 27.74 -3.86 14.62
C LYS A 51 26.90 -4.58 13.57
N LYS A 52 26.47 -5.78 13.91
CA LYS A 52 25.52 -6.57 13.12
C LYS A 52 24.25 -6.74 13.93
N LEU A 53 23.11 -6.69 13.25
CA LEU A 53 21.81 -7.01 13.81
C LEU A 53 21.30 -8.26 13.07
N LEU A 54 20.96 -9.31 13.81
CA LEU A 54 20.52 -10.60 13.24
C LEU A 54 21.47 -11.15 12.15
N GLY A 55 22.78 -10.98 12.35
CA GLY A 55 23.83 -11.47 11.43
C GLY A 55 24.09 -10.60 10.19
N THR A 56 23.29 -9.55 9.95
CA THR A 56 23.46 -8.62 8.82
C THR A 56 23.85 -7.22 9.30
N ALA A 57 24.29 -6.34 8.38
CA ALA A 57 24.58 -4.95 8.73
C ALA A 57 23.31 -4.25 9.26
N VAL A 58 23.43 -3.46 10.32
CA VAL A 58 22.27 -2.81 10.99
C VAL A 58 21.40 -2.04 10.00
N TRP A 59 22.02 -1.26 9.10
CA TRP A 59 21.28 -0.49 8.09
C TRP A 59 20.46 -1.38 7.15
N PHE A 60 20.98 -2.57 6.81
CA PHE A 60 20.34 -3.49 5.89
C PHE A 60 19.16 -4.20 6.57
N GLN A 61 19.34 -4.63 7.82
CA GLN A 61 18.26 -5.19 8.61
C GLN A 61 17.10 -4.20 8.77
N LEU A 62 17.39 -2.96 9.18
CA LEU A 62 16.36 -1.92 9.35
C LEU A 62 15.68 -1.56 8.02
N HIS A 63 16.44 -1.43 6.93
CA HIS A 63 15.87 -1.20 5.60
C HIS A 63 14.93 -2.33 5.19
N ARG A 64 15.32 -3.59 5.41
CA ARG A 64 14.50 -4.76 5.11
C ARG A 64 13.22 -4.79 5.94
N ASP A 65 13.34 -4.63 7.25
CA ASP A 65 12.20 -4.74 8.17
C ASP A 65 11.16 -3.66 7.89
N LEU A 66 11.59 -2.41 7.65
CA LEU A 66 10.68 -1.33 7.29
C LEU A 66 9.95 -1.59 5.96
N ASN A 67 10.65 -2.06 4.93
CA ASN A 67 10.01 -2.39 3.65
C ASN A 67 9.07 -3.59 3.75
N VAL A 68 9.39 -4.61 4.56
CA VAL A 68 8.50 -5.76 4.79
C VAL A 68 7.23 -5.32 5.52
N ILE A 69 7.35 -4.51 6.56
CA ILE A 69 6.18 -3.98 7.29
C ILE A 69 5.34 -3.09 6.38
N ALA A 70 5.97 -2.21 5.59
CA ALA A 70 5.28 -1.36 4.62
C ALA A 70 4.48 -2.21 3.62
N LEU A 71 5.11 -3.23 3.03
CA LEU A 71 4.46 -4.12 2.08
C LEU A 71 3.26 -4.87 2.69
N ILE A 72 3.38 -5.37 3.91
CA ILE A 72 2.27 -6.04 4.61
C ILE A 72 1.10 -5.07 4.79
N LEU A 73 1.37 -3.82 5.22
CA LEU A 73 0.33 -2.80 5.38
C LEU A 73 -0.32 -2.45 4.05
N GLU A 74 0.45 -2.32 2.98
CA GLU A 74 -0.07 -2.06 1.63
C GLU A 74 -0.99 -3.18 1.16
N VAL A 75 -0.56 -4.44 1.30
CA VAL A 75 -1.34 -5.61 0.87
C VAL A 75 -2.67 -5.67 1.63
N LEU A 76 -2.65 -5.46 2.95
CA LEU A 76 -3.86 -5.42 3.76
C LEU A 76 -4.77 -4.24 3.39
N ALA A 77 -4.21 -3.06 3.17
CA ALA A 77 -4.98 -1.88 2.77
C ALA A 77 -5.67 -2.08 1.42
N VAL A 78 -4.98 -2.67 0.44
CA VAL A 78 -5.57 -2.98 -0.87
C VAL A 78 -6.60 -4.11 -0.77
N PHE A 79 -6.33 -5.16 0.01
CA PHE A 79 -7.32 -6.21 0.25
C PHE A 79 -8.62 -5.65 0.84
N PHE A 80 -8.53 -4.78 1.85
CA PHE A 80 -9.71 -4.20 2.49
C PHE A 80 -10.47 -3.22 1.59
N ILE A 81 -9.81 -2.49 0.70
CA ILE A 81 -10.53 -1.62 -0.24
C ILE A 81 -11.30 -2.43 -1.29
N PHE A 82 -10.77 -3.58 -1.74
CA PHE A 82 -11.53 -4.49 -2.59
C PHE A 82 -12.75 -5.07 -1.86
N TRP A 83 -12.60 -5.46 -0.59
CA TRP A 83 -13.74 -5.89 0.22
C TRP A 83 -14.78 -4.76 0.36
N GLN A 84 -14.34 -3.52 0.61
CA GLN A 84 -15.21 -2.35 0.68
C GLN A 84 -15.94 -2.07 -0.63
N ALA A 85 -15.30 -2.35 -1.77
CA ALA A 85 -15.89 -2.26 -3.12
C ALA A 85 -16.70 -3.50 -3.52
N SER A 86 -16.93 -4.44 -2.60
CA SER A 86 -17.62 -5.72 -2.87
C SER A 86 -17.00 -6.50 -4.03
N TRP A 87 -15.67 -6.41 -4.20
CA TRP A 87 -14.90 -7.06 -5.25
C TRP A 87 -15.28 -6.63 -6.67
N VAL A 88 -15.99 -5.51 -6.83
CA VAL A 88 -16.35 -4.94 -8.12
C VAL A 88 -15.28 -3.94 -8.53
N TRP A 89 -14.75 -4.12 -9.74
CA TRP A 89 -13.80 -3.17 -10.31
C TRP A 89 -14.53 -1.90 -10.78
N TYR A 90 -13.93 -0.73 -10.54
CA TYR A 90 -14.48 0.53 -11.03
C TYR A 90 -14.32 0.64 -12.55
N GLU A 91 -15.44 0.47 -13.24
CA GLU A 91 -15.52 0.64 -14.69
C GLU A 91 -16.09 2.02 -15.04
N CYS A 92 -15.34 2.79 -15.81
CA CYS A 92 -15.78 4.08 -16.34
C CYS A 92 -15.54 4.15 -17.84
N SER A 93 -16.59 4.45 -18.60
CA SER A 93 -16.61 4.64 -20.06
C SER A 93 -16.36 6.11 -20.45
N TYR A 94 -16.47 6.45 -21.73
CA TYR A 94 -16.13 7.78 -22.28
C TYR A 94 -17.04 8.93 -21.80
N LYS A 95 -18.19 8.64 -21.17
CA LYS A 95 -19.14 9.65 -20.65
C LYS A 95 -18.95 10.00 -19.16
N CYS A 96 -17.84 9.60 -18.56
CA CYS A 96 -17.63 9.77 -17.13
C CYS A 96 -17.35 11.21 -16.70
N THR A 97 -17.74 11.54 -15.46
CA THR A 97 -17.35 12.80 -14.84
C THR A 97 -15.86 12.80 -14.51
N LEU A 98 -15.29 14.00 -14.28
CA LEU A 98 -13.88 14.13 -13.93
C LEU A 98 -13.52 13.40 -12.63
N GLU A 99 -14.47 13.35 -11.68
CA GLU A 99 -14.30 12.66 -10.40
C GLU A 99 -14.23 11.14 -10.59
N ASP A 100 -15.10 10.58 -11.41
CA ASP A 100 -15.11 9.14 -11.69
C ASP A 100 -13.85 8.72 -12.47
N PHE A 101 -13.39 9.57 -13.40
CA PHE A 101 -12.13 9.36 -14.09
C PHE A 101 -10.95 9.35 -13.12
N SER A 102 -10.88 10.31 -12.18
CA SER A 102 -9.83 10.38 -11.17
C SER A 102 -9.79 9.12 -10.30
N LYS A 103 -10.95 8.63 -9.83
CA LYS A 103 -11.06 7.38 -9.05
C LYS A 103 -10.57 6.17 -9.84
N LYS A 104 -10.95 6.06 -11.11
CA LYS A 104 -10.48 4.98 -11.99
C LYS A 104 -8.96 5.03 -12.16
N MET A 105 -8.40 6.21 -12.45
CA MET A 105 -6.97 6.37 -12.64
C MET A 105 -6.18 6.09 -11.35
N HIS A 106 -6.68 6.53 -10.20
CA HIS A 106 -6.10 6.20 -8.89
C HIS A 106 -6.07 4.68 -8.65
N ALA A 107 -7.16 3.97 -8.95
CA ALA A 107 -7.20 2.52 -8.81
C ALA A 107 -6.17 1.83 -9.75
N ILE A 108 -6.07 2.26 -11.01
CA ILE A 108 -5.10 1.70 -11.97
C ILE A 108 -3.65 1.94 -11.51
N THR A 109 -3.31 3.18 -11.18
CA THR A 109 -1.94 3.51 -10.76
C THR A 109 -1.58 2.85 -9.43
N GLY A 110 -2.53 2.77 -8.49
CA GLY A 110 -2.38 2.03 -7.24
C GLY A 110 -2.12 0.54 -7.45
N MET A 111 -2.84 -0.11 -8.39
CA MET A 111 -2.60 -1.51 -8.70
C MET A 111 -1.24 -1.76 -9.36
N ILE A 112 -0.82 -0.90 -10.28
CA ILE A 112 0.52 -0.98 -10.87
C ILE A 112 1.58 -0.86 -9.77
N ALA A 113 1.41 0.11 -8.87
CA ALA A 113 2.34 0.32 -7.77
C ALA A 113 2.40 -0.87 -6.81
N MET A 114 1.26 -1.49 -6.49
CA MET A 114 1.19 -2.71 -5.68
C MET A 114 1.95 -3.87 -6.34
N VAL A 115 1.77 -4.09 -7.65
CA VAL A 115 2.50 -5.14 -8.39
C VAL A 115 4.01 -4.90 -8.33
N LEU A 116 4.44 -3.66 -8.53
CA LEU A 116 5.84 -3.28 -8.40
C LEU A 116 6.36 -3.51 -6.97
N ALA A 117 5.60 -3.12 -5.95
CA ALA A 117 5.96 -3.32 -4.54
C ALA A 117 6.12 -4.81 -4.19
N LEU A 118 5.19 -5.65 -4.62
CA LEU A 118 5.26 -7.11 -4.45
C LEU A 118 6.44 -7.75 -5.21
N SER A 119 6.85 -7.17 -6.33
CA SER A 119 8.01 -7.66 -7.08
C SER A 119 9.34 -7.35 -6.38
N GLN A 120 9.41 -6.32 -5.53
CA GLN A 120 10.70 -5.88 -4.96
C GLN A 120 11.38 -6.93 -4.07
N PRO A 121 10.70 -7.61 -3.13
CA PRO A 121 11.30 -8.68 -2.36
C PRO A 121 11.75 -9.87 -3.23
N PHE A 122 10.98 -10.21 -4.27
CA PHE A 122 11.34 -11.28 -5.19
C PHE A 122 12.63 -10.97 -5.94
N LEU A 123 12.71 -9.76 -6.52
CA LEU A 123 13.92 -9.29 -7.19
C LEU A 123 15.11 -9.16 -6.23
N ALA A 124 14.87 -8.83 -4.96
CA ALA A 124 15.90 -8.79 -3.94
C ALA A 124 16.47 -10.17 -3.57
N MET A 125 15.67 -11.24 -3.69
CA MET A 125 16.16 -12.62 -3.46
C MET A 125 16.98 -13.18 -4.64
N LEU A 126 16.77 -12.65 -5.85
CA LEU A 126 17.49 -13.06 -7.06
C LEU A 126 18.86 -12.37 -7.22
N ARG A 127 19.22 -11.46 -6.31
CA ARG A 127 20.44 -10.65 -6.34
C ARG A 127 21.39 -11.04 -5.22
#